data_AF-A0A965PM78-F1
#
_entry.id   AF-A0A965PM78-F1
#
_cell.length_a   1.000
_cell.length_b   1.000
_cell.length_c   1.000
_cell.angle_alpha   90.00
_cell.angle_beta   90.00
_cell.angle_gamma   90.00
#
_symmetry.space_group_name_H-M   'P 1'
#
loop_
_entity.id
_entity.type
_entity.pdbx_description
1 polymer ?
#
loop_
_entity_poly.entity_id
_entity_poly.type
_entity_poly.pdbx_seq_one_letter_code
_entity_poly.pdbx_strand_id
1 'polypeptide(L)'
;MTSNEQHFKRDAWLSGRHRTWGYNTPAMDIDFLMVEYDKCVPKALIDYKHEHAVLDLINVGARTLAQLGNMAKIPSFIVQYGHSKQDGWWGEVAEDSEPWFVIWPINQLATSFMENKVEKVDEIGFVTFLYDLRGREVPADIIGNIRKQTK
;
A
#
# COMPACT_ATOMS: atom_id res chain seq x y z
N MET A 1 16.72 7.90 3.09
CA MET A 1 16.12 9.20 2.76
C MET A 1 16.87 10.28 3.52
N THR A 2 17.39 11.29 2.83
CA THR A 2 18.17 12.39 3.44
C THR A 2 17.23 13.45 4.01
N SER A 3 17.57 14.05 5.16
CA SER A 3 16.69 14.90 5.99
C SER A 3 16.24 16.25 5.42
N ASN A 4 16.40 16.49 4.11
CA ASN A 4 16.14 17.80 3.48
C ASN A 4 15.08 17.77 2.37
N GLU A 5 14.33 16.68 2.21
CA GLU A 5 13.14 16.72 1.36
C GLU A 5 12.04 17.52 2.07
N GLN A 6 11.81 18.77 1.63
CA GLN A 6 10.59 19.51 1.99
C GLN A 6 9.40 18.91 1.22
N HIS A 7 8.95 17.74 1.67
CA HIS A 7 7.95 16.87 1.02
C HIS A 7 6.65 17.59 0.59
N PHE A 8 6.27 18.69 1.26
CA PHE A 8 5.00 19.35 0.95
C PHE A 8 5.09 20.45 -0.12
N LYS A 9 6.23 21.13 -0.31
CA LYS A 9 6.30 22.33 -1.19
C LYS A 9 6.73 22.02 -2.61
N ARG A 10 7.69 21.11 -2.79
CA ARG A 10 8.16 20.67 -4.12
C ARG A 10 7.06 19.91 -4.86
N ASP A 11 6.44 18.97 -4.17
CA ASP A 11 5.52 18.02 -4.78
C ASP A 11 4.19 18.73 -5.10
N ALA A 12 3.75 19.66 -4.25
CA ALA A 12 2.61 20.54 -4.53
C ALA A 12 2.82 21.44 -5.76
N TRP A 13 4.04 21.98 -5.99
CA TRP A 13 4.33 22.78 -7.18
C TRP A 13 4.17 21.94 -8.46
N LEU A 14 4.80 20.75 -8.52
CA LEU A 14 4.75 19.88 -9.70
C LEU A 14 3.33 19.36 -9.96
N SER A 15 2.63 18.94 -8.90
CA SER A 15 1.23 18.54 -8.95
C SER A 15 0.37 19.70 -9.50
N GLY A 16 0.61 20.94 -9.06
CA GLY A 16 -0.02 22.15 -9.60
C GLY A 16 0.29 22.39 -11.09
N ARG A 17 1.52 22.10 -11.54
CA ARG A 17 1.91 22.21 -12.95
C ARG A 17 1.18 21.21 -13.84
N HIS A 18 1.04 19.96 -13.41
CA HIS A 18 0.27 18.95 -14.14
C HIS A 18 -1.20 19.34 -14.33
N ARG A 19 -1.81 20.02 -13.34
CA ARG A 19 -3.16 20.60 -13.48
C ARG A 19 -3.23 21.73 -14.51
N THR A 20 -2.12 22.42 -14.77
CA THR A 20 -2.04 23.55 -15.71
C THR A 20 -1.78 23.10 -17.15
N TRP A 21 -1.02 22.03 -17.37
CA TRP A 21 -0.63 21.55 -18.70
C TRP A 21 -1.80 20.96 -19.52
N GLY A 22 -2.92 20.70 -18.86
CA GLY A 22 -4.19 20.38 -19.50
C GLY A 22 -4.43 18.89 -19.68
N TYR A 23 -5.54 18.57 -20.36
CA TYR A 23 -6.15 17.25 -20.39
C TYR A 23 -5.33 16.15 -21.10
N ASN A 24 -4.34 16.52 -21.91
CA ASN A 24 -3.50 15.58 -22.67
C ASN A 24 -2.15 15.27 -22.01
N THR A 25 -1.91 15.75 -20.79
CA THR A 25 -0.74 15.38 -19.98
C THR A 25 -1.16 14.80 -18.63
N PRO A 26 -2.06 13.79 -18.60
CA PRO A 26 -2.49 13.21 -17.34
C PRO A 26 -1.31 12.53 -16.66
N ALA A 27 -1.19 12.75 -15.36
CA ALA A 27 -0.28 12.03 -14.49
C ALA A 27 -1.06 11.57 -13.26
N MET A 28 -0.81 10.33 -12.85
CA MET A 28 -1.26 9.84 -11.56
C MET A 28 -0.14 10.09 -10.56
N ASP A 29 -0.44 10.92 -9.57
CA ASP A 29 0.37 11.03 -8.36
C ASP A 29 -0.04 9.88 -7.42
N ILE A 30 0.93 9.09 -6.95
CA ILE A 30 0.66 7.99 -6.03
C ILE A 30 1.35 8.33 -4.71
N ASP A 31 0.54 8.75 -3.73
CA ASP A 31 1.05 9.29 -2.47
C ASP A 31 1.91 8.30 -1.70
N PHE A 32 1.51 7.02 -1.68
CA PHE A 32 2.19 5.98 -0.91
C PHE A 32 2.34 4.68 -1.71
N LEU A 33 3.05 4.76 -2.84
CA LEU A 33 3.46 3.59 -3.59
C LEU A 33 4.63 2.88 -2.91
N MET A 34 4.46 1.59 -2.64
CA MET A 34 5.53 0.68 -2.28
C MET A 34 5.71 -0.37 -3.36
N VAL A 35 6.95 -0.54 -3.81
CA VAL A 35 7.34 -1.64 -4.70
C VAL A 35 7.92 -2.74 -3.84
N GLU A 36 7.13 -3.78 -3.59
CA GLU A 36 7.60 -4.96 -2.88
C GLU A 36 8.61 -5.69 -3.76
N TYR A 37 9.76 -6.06 -3.20
CA TYR A 37 10.81 -6.75 -3.94
C TYR A 37 11.45 -7.89 -3.14
N ASP A 38 12.08 -8.82 -3.86
CA ASP A 38 13.02 -9.79 -3.32
C ASP A 38 14.26 -9.84 -4.20
N LYS A 39 15.46 -9.73 -3.61
CA LYS A 39 16.76 -9.71 -4.32
C LYS A 39 16.78 -8.75 -5.52
N CYS A 40 16.30 -7.53 -5.31
CA CYS A 40 16.16 -6.49 -6.34
C CYS A 40 15.22 -6.84 -7.51
N VAL A 41 14.40 -7.88 -7.38
CA VAL A 41 13.35 -8.24 -8.35
C VAL A 41 11.99 -7.82 -7.80
N PRO A 42 11.23 -6.95 -8.50
CA PRO A 42 9.88 -6.58 -8.10
C PRO A 42 8.97 -7.81 -7.98
N LYS A 43 8.16 -7.82 -6.92
CA LYS A 43 7.19 -8.87 -6.59
C LYS A 43 5.76 -8.36 -6.59
N ALA A 44 5.53 -7.11 -6.16
CA ALA A 44 4.22 -6.49 -6.23
C ALA A 44 4.32 -4.97 -6.24
N LEU A 45 3.24 -4.33 -6.68
CA LEU A 45 2.97 -2.91 -6.44
C LEU A 45 1.87 -2.80 -5.38
N ILE A 46 2.07 -1.96 -4.37
CA ILE A 46 1.08 -1.69 -3.34
C ILE A 46 0.90 -0.18 -3.20
N ASP A 47 -0.34 0.30 -3.37
CA ASP A 47 -0.73 1.67 -2.99
C ASP A 47 -1.43 1.62 -1.62
N TYR A 48 -0.79 2.21 -0.60
CA TYR A 48 -1.33 2.23 0.75
C TYR A 48 -2.31 3.39 0.93
N LYS A 49 -3.47 3.10 1.53
CA LYS A 49 -4.52 4.07 1.84
C LYS A 49 -4.87 4.02 3.32
N HIS A 50 -4.92 5.18 3.96
CA HIS A 50 -5.42 5.28 5.34
C HIS A 50 -6.89 4.83 5.42
N GLU A 51 -7.36 4.38 6.58
CA GLU A 51 -8.72 3.88 6.79
C GLU A 51 -9.81 4.91 6.46
N HIS A 52 -9.49 6.19 6.58
CA HIS A 52 -10.39 7.30 6.28
C HIS A 52 -10.36 7.74 4.81
N ALA A 53 -9.44 7.18 4.01
CA ALA A 53 -9.40 7.46 2.58
C ALA A 53 -10.61 6.85 1.87
N VAL A 54 -11.17 7.60 0.92
CA VAL A 54 -12.22 7.08 0.05
C VAL A 54 -11.61 6.01 -0.85
N LEU A 55 -12.06 4.77 -0.65
CA LEU A 55 -11.63 3.65 -1.47
C LEU A 55 -12.49 3.57 -2.73
N ASP A 56 -11.89 3.80 -3.88
CA ASP A 56 -12.51 3.59 -5.18
C ASP A 56 -11.56 2.76 -6.07
N LEU A 57 -11.88 1.48 -6.21
CA LEU A 57 -11.06 0.50 -6.95
C LEU A 57 -11.18 0.64 -8.47
N ILE A 58 -12.12 1.45 -8.97
CA ILE A 58 -12.35 1.64 -10.41
C ILE A 58 -11.99 3.06 -10.88
N ASN A 59 -11.49 3.91 -9.99
CA ASN A 59 -11.02 5.24 -10.36
C ASN A 59 -9.82 5.19 -11.32
N VAL A 60 -9.50 6.33 -11.91
CA VAL A 60 -8.39 6.46 -12.86
C VAL A 60 -7.06 6.00 -12.24
N GLY A 61 -6.85 6.24 -10.95
CA GLY A 61 -5.63 5.88 -10.26
C GLY A 61 -5.43 4.37 -10.14
N ALA A 62 -6.41 3.70 -9.53
CA ALA A 62 -6.45 2.24 -9.37
C ALA A 62 -6.29 1.54 -10.73
N ARG A 63 -6.99 2.02 -11.77
CA ARG A 63 -6.88 1.48 -13.14
C ARG A 63 -5.50 1.69 -13.74
N THR A 64 -4.89 2.86 -13.56
CA THR A 64 -3.55 3.17 -14.09
C THR A 64 -2.51 2.28 -13.40
N LEU A 65 -2.58 2.12 -12.08
CA LEU A 65 -1.69 1.24 -11.33
C LEU A 65 -1.86 -0.23 -11.73
N ALA A 66 -3.09 -0.71 -11.90
CA ALA A 66 -3.37 -2.05 -12.37
C ALA A 66 -2.77 -2.32 -13.76
N GLN A 67 -2.88 -1.35 -14.68
CA GLN A 67 -2.26 -1.45 -16.01
C GLN A 67 -0.73 -1.49 -15.94
N LEU A 68 -0.11 -0.67 -15.08
CA LEU A 68 1.33 -0.72 -14.85
C LEU A 68 1.77 -2.10 -14.33
N GLY A 69 1.05 -2.66 -13.36
CA GLY A 69 1.27 -4.02 -12.86
C GLY A 69 1.13 -5.08 -13.95
N ASN A 70 0.11 -4.98 -14.79
CA ASN A 70 -0.09 -5.89 -15.93
C ASN A 70 1.08 -5.84 -16.92
N MET A 71 1.57 -4.63 -17.26
CA MET A 71 2.72 -4.45 -18.14
C MET A 71 4.00 -5.02 -17.55
N ALA A 72 4.21 -4.81 -16.24
CA ALA A 72 5.33 -5.35 -15.49
C ALA A 72 5.18 -6.85 -15.16
N LYS A 73 4.01 -7.44 -15.42
CA LYS A 73 3.64 -8.83 -15.12
C LYS A 73 3.81 -9.18 -13.63
N ILE A 74 3.39 -8.27 -12.76
CA ILE A 74 3.39 -8.46 -11.30
C ILE A 74 2.00 -8.14 -10.71
N PRO A 75 1.62 -8.78 -9.58
CA PRO A 75 0.40 -8.45 -8.88
C PRO A 75 0.41 -7.00 -8.38
N SER A 76 -0.75 -6.36 -8.37
CA SER A 76 -0.94 -5.01 -7.85
C SER A 76 -2.10 -4.97 -6.87
N PHE A 77 -1.92 -4.22 -5.78
CA PHE A 77 -2.86 -4.12 -4.69
C PHE A 77 -3.09 -2.67 -4.27
N ILE A 78 -4.28 -2.41 -3.75
CA ILE A 78 -4.50 -1.31 -2.81
C ILE A 78 -4.59 -1.94 -1.42
N VAL A 79 -3.83 -1.42 -0.46
CA VAL A 79 -3.91 -1.88 0.93
C VAL A 79 -4.46 -0.74 1.77
N GLN A 80 -5.65 -0.95 2.32
CA GLN A 80 -6.18 -0.03 3.32
C GLN A 80 -5.58 -0.40 4.68
N TYR A 81 -5.08 0.57 5.43
CA TYR A 81 -4.52 0.34 6.77
C TYR A 81 -5.13 1.30 7.78
N GLY A 82 -5.16 0.89 9.03
CA GLY A 82 -5.62 1.70 10.14
C GLY A 82 -5.21 1.10 11.47
N HIS A 83 -5.68 1.72 12.54
CA HIS A 83 -5.37 1.34 13.91
C HIS A 83 -6.66 1.14 14.70
N SER A 84 -6.70 0.18 15.63
CA SER A 84 -7.92 -0.10 16.40
C SER A 84 -8.33 1.06 17.32
N LYS A 85 -7.37 1.90 17.69
CA LYS A 85 -7.53 3.10 18.53
C LYS A 85 -6.80 4.29 17.89
N GLN A 86 -7.42 4.87 16.87
CA GLN A 86 -6.99 6.12 16.24
C GLN A 86 -8.22 6.89 15.79
N ASP A 87 -8.32 8.17 16.16
CA ASP A 87 -9.45 9.02 15.80
C ASP A 87 -9.10 9.97 14.65
N GLY A 88 -9.74 9.76 13.49
CA GLY A 88 -9.58 10.64 12.34
C GLY A 88 -8.22 10.51 11.65
N TRP A 89 -7.96 11.40 10.69
CA TRP A 89 -6.77 11.35 9.84
C TRP A 89 -5.44 11.59 10.56
N TRP A 90 -5.48 12.34 11.67
CA TRP A 90 -4.30 12.85 12.37
C TRP A 90 -4.37 12.60 13.87
N GLY A 91 -5.29 11.73 14.31
CA GLY A 91 -5.37 11.33 15.71
C GLY A 91 -4.10 10.62 16.15
N GLU A 92 -3.75 10.82 17.42
CA GLU A 92 -2.70 10.03 18.05
C GLU A 92 -3.10 8.55 18.07
N VAL A 93 -2.15 7.69 17.76
CA VAL A 93 -2.32 6.25 17.87
C VAL A 93 -1.98 5.88 19.30
N ALA A 94 -2.95 5.34 20.05
CA ALA A 94 -2.71 4.88 21.42
C ALA A 94 -1.64 3.77 21.45
N GLU A 95 -0.86 3.69 22.54
CA GLU A 95 0.21 2.68 22.68
C GLU A 95 -0.33 1.25 22.61
N ASP A 96 -1.55 1.02 23.09
CA ASP A 96 -2.24 -0.27 23.09
C ASP A 96 -3.17 -0.44 21.87
N SER A 97 -2.88 0.29 20.79
CA SER A 97 -3.59 0.23 19.52
C SER A 97 -3.01 -0.87 18.62
N GLU A 98 -3.88 -1.62 17.96
CA GLU A 98 -3.50 -2.73 17.09
C GLU A 98 -3.66 -2.31 15.63
N PRO A 99 -2.62 -2.40 14.79
CA PRO A 99 -2.75 -2.12 13.37
C PRO A 99 -3.53 -3.23 12.66
N TRP A 100 -4.28 -2.84 11.63
CA TRP A 100 -5.02 -3.76 10.77
C TRP A 100 -4.91 -3.33 9.31
N PHE A 101 -5.12 -4.30 8.41
CA PHE A 101 -4.95 -4.11 6.97
C PHE A 101 -6.10 -4.77 6.20
N VAL A 102 -6.54 -4.18 5.10
CA VAL A 102 -7.46 -4.79 4.13
C VAL A 102 -6.78 -4.81 2.77
N ILE A 103 -6.62 -6.00 2.20
CA ILE A 103 -5.86 -6.23 0.97
C ILE A 103 -6.83 -6.31 -0.21
N TRP A 104 -6.80 -5.32 -1.10
CA TRP A 104 -7.65 -5.25 -2.29
C TRP A 104 -6.84 -5.57 -3.55
N PRO A 105 -7.06 -6.72 -4.21
CA PRO A 105 -6.43 -7.02 -5.48
C PRO A 105 -7.02 -6.12 -6.59
N ILE A 106 -6.15 -5.47 -7.37
CA ILE A 106 -6.60 -4.53 -8.44
C ILE A 106 -6.25 -5.00 -9.85
N ASN A 107 -5.53 -6.12 -10.01
CA ASN A 107 -5.30 -6.73 -11.32
C ASN A 107 -5.44 -8.26 -11.26
N GLN A 108 -5.52 -8.91 -12.44
CA GLN A 108 -5.79 -10.35 -12.53
C GLN A 108 -4.75 -11.20 -11.80
N LEU A 109 -3.47 -10.80 -11.82
CA LEU A 109 -2.41 -11.51 -11.11
C LEU A 109 -2.62 -11.45 -9.59
N ALA A 110 -2.98 -10.29 -9.06
CA ALA A 110 -3.32 -10.13 -7.65
C ALA A 110 -4.61 -10.88 -7.28
N THR A 111 -5.64 -10.82 -8.13
CA THR A 111 -6.90 -11.52 -7.91
C THR A 111 -6.68 -13.03 -7.86
N SER A 112 -5.87 -13.58 -8.78
CA SER A 112 -5.52 -14.99 -8.77
C SER A 112 -4.65 -15.37 -7.57
N PHE A 113 -3.68 -14.52 -7.20
CA PHE A 113 -2.85 -14.72 -5.99
C PHE A 113 -3.71 -14.77 -4.72
N MET A 114 -4.72 -13.91 -4.63
CA MET A 114 -5.66 -13.85 -3.52
C MET A 114 -6.84 -14.83 -3.67
N GLU A 115 -6.84 -15.73 -4.66
CA GLU A 115 -7.93 -16.69 -4.87
C GLU A 115 -9.33 -16.04 -5.02
N ASN A 116 -9.38 -14.85 -5.64
CA ASN A 116 -10.57 -14.01 -5.81
C ASN A 116 -11.18 -13.48 -4.48
N LYS A 117 -10.40 -13.39 -3.40
CA LYS A 117 -10.86 -12.84 -2.13
C LYS A 117 -10.28 -11.45 -1.82
N VAL A 118 -10.98 -10.75 -0.94
CA VAL A 118 -10.50 -9.58 -0.21
C VAL A 118 -10.39 -9.99 1.25
N GLU A 119 -9.29 -9.65 1.90
CA GLU A 119 -9.01 -10.12 3.26
C GLU A 119 -8.67 -8.95 4.18
N LYS A 120 -9.32 -8.90 5.35
CA LYS A 120 -8.92 -8.05 6.46
C LYS A 120 -8.05 -8.89 7.40
N VAL A 121 -6.84 -8.42 7.67
CA VAL A 121 -5.83 -9.11 8.48
C VAL A 121 -5.28 -8.20 9.57
N ASP A 122 -4.73 -8.80 10.61
CA ASP A 122 -3.89 -8.12 11.59
C ASP A 122 -2.46 -7.95 11.06
N GLU A 123 -1.55 -7.40 11.88
CA GLU A 123 -0.16 -7.21 11.49
C GLU A 123 0.55 -8.51 11.09
N ILE A 124 0.31 -9.60 11.83
CA ILE A 124 0.96 -10.88 11.56
C ILE A 124 0.46 -11.45 10.22
N GLY A 125 -0.85 -11.39 9.97
CA GLY A 125 -1.43 -11.81 8.70
C GLY A 125 -0.92 -10.95 7.54
N PHE A 126 -0.75 -9.63 7.75
CA PHE A 126 -0.20 -8.75 6.72
C PHE A 126 1.27 -9.05 6.41
N VAL A 127 2.11 -9.24 7.44
CA VAL A 127 3.50 -9.66 7.25
C VAL A 127 3.56 -11.02 6.56
N THR A 128 2.70 -11.96 6.92
CA THR A 128 2.59 -13.26 6.25
C THR A 128 2.30 -13.10 4.77
N PHE A 129 1.31 -12.29 4.40
CA PHE A 129 1.02 -11.94 3.01
C PHE A 129 2.25 -11.39 2.27
N LEU A 130 3.04 -10.50 2.89
CA LEU A 130 4.25 -9.96 2.30
C LEU A 130 5.33 -11.03 2.07
N TYR A 131 5.46 -12.00 2.96
CA TYR A 131 6.35 -13.15 2.79
C TYR A 131 5.86 -14.11 1.71
N ASP A 132 4.56 -14.32 1.60
CA ASP A 132 3.93 -15.15 0.56
C ASP A 132 4.18 -14.57 -0.85
N LEU A 133 4.11 -13.25 -1.02
CA LEU A 133 4.50 -12.58 -2.29
C LEU A 133 5.94 -12.90 -2.72
N ARG A 134 6.78 -13.31 -1.77
CA ARG A 134 8.19 -13.68 -1.98
C ARG A 134 8.39 -15.19 -2.04
N GLY A 135 7.34 -15.98 -1.85
CA GLY A 135 7.39 -17.44 -1.78
C GLY A 135 8.20 -17.93 -0.58
N ARG A 136 8.04 -17.29 0.58
CA ARG A 136 8.79 -17.58 1.81
C ARG A 136 7.83 -17.70 2.98
N GLU A 137 8.26 -18.42 4.01
CA GLU A 137 7.59 -18.44 5.30
C GLU A 137 8.13 -17.33 6.21
N VAL A 138 7.28 -16.81 7.09
CA VAL A 138 7.69 -15.81 8.09
C VAL A 138 8.56 -16.49 9.16
N PRO A 139 9.78 -16.00 9.42
CA PRO A 139 10.61 -16.52 10.50
C PRO A 139 9.95 -16.35 11.87
N ALA A 140 10.09 -17.37 12.73
CA ALA A 140 9.43 -17.41 14.05
C ALA A 140 9.88 -16.27 14.99
N ASP A 141 11.12 -15.80 14.87
CA ASP A 141 11.65 -14.68 15.64
C ASP A 141 10.99 -13.35 15.25
N ILE A 142 10.66 -13.15 13.97
CA ILE A 142 9.92 -11.97 13.50
C ILE A 142 8.51 -11.95 14.10
N ILE A 143 7.80 -13.08 14.05
CA ILE A 143 6.48 -13.22 14.71
C ILE A 143 6.61 -12.95 16.22
N GLY A 144 7.66 -13.47 16.84
CA GLY A 144 7.96 -13.24 18.25
C GLY A 144 8.19 -11.77 18.60
N ASN A 145 8.79 -10.98 17.69
CA ASN A 145 9.02 -9.56 17.89
C ASN A 145 7.73 -8.75 17.76
N ILE A 146 6.89 -9.04 16.75
CA ILE A 146 5.59 -8.37 16.56
C ILE A 146 4.72 -8.56 17.80
N ARG A 147 4.59 -9.80 18.29
CA ARG A 147 3.78 -10.12 19.48
C ARG A 147 4.27 -9.46 20.78
N LYS A 148 5.52 -9.03 20.86
CA LYS A 148 6.05 -8.31 22.02
C LYS A 148 5.73 -6.82 21.97
N GLN A 149 5.52 -6.24 20.78
CA GLN A 149 5.17 -4.83 20.62
C GLN A 149 3.71 -4.58 20.99
N THR A 150 2.86 -5.59 20.88
CA THR A 150 1.42 -5.53 21.25
C THR A 150 1.15 -5.80 22.73
N LYS A 151 2.18 -5.99 23.57
CA LYS A 151 2.05 -6.27 25.01
C LYS A 151 2.64 -5.15 25.86
#